data_AF-A0A2V5PK47-F1
#
_entry.id   AF-A0A2V5PK47-F1
#
_cell.length_a   1.000
_cell.length_b   1.000
_cell.length_c   1.000
_cell.angle_alpha   90.00
_cell.angle_beta   90.00
_cell.angle_gamma   90.00
#
_symmetry.space_group_name_H-M   'P 1'
#
loop_
_entity.id
_entity.type
_entity.pdbx_description
1 polymer ?
#
loop_
_entity_poly.entity_id
_entity_poly.type
_entity_poly.pdbx_seq_one_letter_code
_entity_poly.pdbx_strand_id
1 'polypeptide(L)' 'MITLYPPRIRADATALVVYKGAPNRTVDWRLIGGGSLQPLTLATDHNGQAAATYTPGIAGTSITVEVESGA' A
#
# COMPACT_ATOMS: atom_id res chain seq x y z
N MET A 1 3.07 -9.28 5.12
CA MET A 1 4.26 -8.42 4.90
C MET A 1 3.88 -7.31 3.93
N ILE A 2 4.31 -6.08 4.18
CA ILE A 2 4.11 -4.94 3.27
C ILE A 2 5.46 -4.55 2.66
N THR A 3 5.49 -4.31 1.35
CA THR A 3 6.68 -3.87 0.60
C THR A 3 6.33 -2.63 -0.23
N LEU A 4 7.27 -1.69 -0.33
CA LEU A 4 7.15 -0.46 -1.12
C LEU A 4 8.19 -0.47 -2.25
N TYR A 5 7.75 -0.20 -3.48
CA TYR A 5 8.62 -0.14 -4.66
C TYR A 5 8.35 1.13 -5.49
N PRO A 6 9.30 2.08 -5.55
CA PRO A 6 10.57 2.12 -4.82
C PRO A 6 10.37 2.42 -3.31
N PRO A 7 11.33 2.06 -2.43
CA PRO A 7 11.24 2.36 -0.99
C PRO A 7 11.49 3.84 -0.66
N ARG A 8 12.11 4.60 -1.58
CA ARG A 8 12.28 6.05 -1.49
C ARG A 8 11.83 6.66 -2.79
N ILE A 9 10.91 7.61 -2.70
CA ILE A 9 10.33 8.28 -3.86
C ILE A 9 10.44 9.79 -3.73
N ARG A 10 10.46 10.46 -4.88
CA ARG A 10 10.36 11.91 -4.96
C ARG A 10 8.91 12.32 -4.72
N ALA A 11 8.69 13.56 -4.27
CA ALA A 11 7.35 14.05 -3.96
C ALA A 11 6.42 14.12 -5.19
N ASP A 12 6.98 14.12 -6.40
CA ASP A 12 6.28 14.17 -7.68
C ASP A 12 6.18 12.79 -8.37
N ALA A 13 6.56 11.70 -7.69
CA ALA A 13 6.52 10.34 -8.21
C ALA A 13 5.45 9.49 -7.51
N THR A 14 5.24 8.25 -7.97
CA THR A 14 4.38 7.26 -7.30
C THR A 14 5.18 6.03 -6.90
N ALA A 15 4.67 5.29 -5.90
CA ALA A 15 5.19 3.97 -5.54
C ALA A 15 4.08 2.91 -5.53
N LEU A 16 4.48 1.70 -5.86
CA LEU A 16 3.66 0.51 -5.66
C LEU A 16 3.83 0.01 -4.22
N VAL A 17 2.73 -0.15 -3.52
CA VAL A 17 2.65 -0.81 -2.22
C VAL A 17 2.07 -2.20 -2.43
N VAL A 18 2.78 -3.22 -1.99
CA VAL A 18 2.37 -4.63 -2.12
C VAL A 18 2.22 -5.23 -0.74
N TYR A 19 1.03 -5.76 -0.46
CA TYR A 19 0.74 -6.58 0.70
C TYR A 19 0.78 -8.06 0.30
N LYS A 20 1.48 -8.87 1.09
CA LYS A 20 1.50 -10.34 0.99
C LYS A 20 0.95 -10.96 2.27
N GLY A 21 -0.15 -11.68 2.14
CA GLY A 21 -0.90 -12.37 3.20
C GLY A 21 -1.47 -13.71 2.73
N ALA A 22 -2.58 -14.15 3.32
CA ALA A 22 -3.30 -15.34 2.87
C ALA A 22 -4.09 -15.07 1.57
N PRO A 23 -4.27 -16.07 0.68
CA PRO A 23 -5.07 -15.92 -0.54
C PRO A 23 -6.54 -15.61 -0.29
N ASN A 24 -7.16 -14.90 -1.23
CA ASN A 24 -8.60 -14.61 -1.28
C ASN A 24 -9.17 -13.94 -0.02
N ARG A 25 -8.43 -12.98 0.55
CA ARG A 25 -8.82 -12.21 1.73
C ARG A 25 -9.14 -10.79 1.32
N THR A 26 -10.21 -10.20 1.84
CA THR A 26 -10.46 -8.76 1.71
C THR A 26 -9.33 -7.98 2.37
N VAL A 27 -9.01 -6.81 1.82
CA VAL A 27 -7.90 -5.97 2.27
C VAL A 27 -8.38 -4.54 2.49
N ASP A 28 -8.29 -4.09 3.73
CA ASP A 28 -8.51 -2.71 4.13
C ASP A 28 -7.17 -1.99 4.33
N TRP A 29 -6.98 -0.92 3.57
CA TRP A 29 -5.75 -0.14 3.57
C TRP A 29 -5.92 1.13 4.39
N ARG A 30 -4.95 1.45 5.23
CA ARG A 30 -4.91 2.70 5.98
C ARG A 30 -3.56 3.40 5.83
N LEU A 31 -3.61 4.64 5.38
CA LEU A 31 -2.45 5.53 5.30
C LEU A 31 -2.42 6.45 6.52
N ILE A 32 -1.30 6.48 7.23
CA ILE A 32 -1.03 7.41 8.32
C ILE A 32 0.10 8.34 7.87
N GLY A 33 -0.19 9.64 7.79
CA GLY A 33 0.71 10.67 7.28
C GLY A 33 0.14 11.41 6.08
N GLY A 34 1.01 12.05 5.31
CA GLY A 34 0.61 12.84 4.12
C GLY A 34 0.55 12.04 2.83
N GLY A 35 -0.14 12.60 1.83
CA GLY A 35 -0.31 12.00 0.50
C GLY A 35 -1.63 11.23 0.37
N SER A 36 -1.69 10.32 -0.58
CA SER A 36 -2.84 9.45 -0.82
C SER A 36 -2.42 8.02 -1.14
N LEU A 37 -3.27 7.06 -0.76
CA LEU A 37 -3.09 5.65 -1.05
C LEU A 37 -4.35 5.16 -1.76
N GLN A 38 -4.20 4.65 -2.98
CA GLN A 38 -5.29 4.18 -3.80
C GLN A 38 -5.18 2.66 -4.00
N PRO A 39 -6.11 1.86 -3.46
CA PRO A 39 -6.11 0.42 -3.71
C PRO A 39 -6.22 0.11 -5.21
N LEU A 40 -5.35 -0.76 -5.72
CA LEU A 40 -5.47 -1.35 -7.04
C LEU A 40 -6.33 -2.62 -6.98
N THR A 41 -6.25 -3.33 -5.85
CA THR A 41 -7.04 -4.52 -5.55
C THR A 41 -7.63 -4.40 -4.15
N LEU A 42 -8.89 -4.82 -3.99
CA LEU A 42 -9.60 -4.81 -2.70
C LEU A 42 -9.48 -6.15 -1.94
N ALA A 43 -8.85 -7.15 -2.55
CA ALA A 43 -8.61 -8.46 -1.96
C ALA A 43 -7.28 -9.03 -2.45
N THR A 44 -6.71 -9.97 -1.69
CA THR A 44 -5.55 -10.73 -2.12
C THR A 44 -5.91 -11.74 -3.22
N ASP A 45 -5.04 -11.87 -4.21
CA ASP A 45 -5.16 -12.87 -5.27
C ASP A 45 -4.94 -14.31 -4.75
N HIS A 46 -4.94 -15.28 -5.67
CA HIS A 46 -4.69 -16.69 -5.35
C HIS A 46 -3.28 -16.96 -4.77
N ASN A 47 -2.34 -16.01 -4.90
CA ASN A 47 -0.99 -16.06 -4.33
C ASN A 47 -0.89 -15.28 -3.00
N GLY A 48 -2.00 -14.71 -2.52
CA GLY A 48 -2.00 -13.90 -1.30
C GLY A 48 -1.51 -12.46 -1.50
N GLN A 49 -1.52 -11.91 -2.72
CA GLN A 49 -1.02 -10.57 -3.01
C GLN A 49 -2.14 -9.56 -3.26
N ALA A 50 -2.04 -8.39 -2.65
CA ALA A 50 -2.85 -7.22 -2.94
C ALA A 50 -1.94 -6.00 -3.13
N ALA A 51 -2.38 -5.02 -3.92
CA ALA A 51 -1.60 -3.84 -4.22
C ALA A 51 -2.39 -2.54 -4.09
N ALA A 52 -1.65 -1.46 -3.82
CA ALA A 52 -2.12 -0.08 -3.82
C ALA A 52 -1.04 0.84 -4.40
N THR A 53 -1.46 1.98 -4.95
CA THR A 53 -0.56 3.04 -5.40
C THR A 53 -0.48 4.12 -4.34
N TYR A 54 0.74 4.45 -3.90
CA TYR A 54 1.00 5.58 -3.03
C TYR A 54 1.48 6.79 -3.84
N THR A 55 0.85 7.94 -3.60
CA THR A 55 1.26 9.25 -4.12
C THR A 55 1.67 10.12 -2.93
N PRO A 56 2.93 10.58 -2.86
CA PRO A 56 3.41 11.47 -1.81
C PRO A 56 2.63 12.77 -1.71
N GLY A 57 2.58 13.29 -0.48
CA GLY A 57 2.23 14.68 -0.24
C GLY A 57 3.50 15.52 -0.11
N ILE A 58 3.82 15.89 1.12
CA ILE A 58 4.92 16.80 1.43
C ILE A 58 6.25 16.03 1.47
N ALA A 59 7.26 16.54 0.77
CA ALA A 59 8.62 15.99 0.78
C ALA A 59 9.23 15.95 2.18
N GLY A 60 10.10 14.97 2.45
CA GLY A 60 10.80 14.85 3.73
C GLY A 60 9.96 14.29 4.88
N THR A 61 8.71 13.90 4.62
CA THR A 61 7.87 13.21 5.59
C THR A 61 8.04 11.70 5.50
N SER A 62 7.84 11.02 6.63
CA SER A 62 7.67 9.56 6.69
C SER A 62 6.20 9.24 6.82
N ILE A 63 5.79 8.10 6.24
CA ILE A 63 4.42 7.60 6.31
C ILE A 63 4.42 6.18 6.87
N THR A 64 3.27 5.77 7.38
CA THR A 64 3.01 4.38 7.76
C THR A 64 1.82 3.87 6.95
N VAL A 65 1.94 2.67 6.40
CA VAL A 65 0.83 1.95 5.78
C VAL A 65 0.46 0.77 6.66
N GLU A 66 -0.79 0.74 7.09
CA GLU A 66 -1.39 -0.38 7.81
C GLU A 66 -2.31 -1.15 6.86
N VAL A 67 -2.36 -2.46 7.04
CA VAL A 67 -3.25 -3.35 6.30
C VAL A 67 -3.95 -4.27 7.28
N GLU A 68 -5.27 -4.31 7.21
CA GLU A 68 -6.10 -5.32 7.86
C GLU A 68 -6.64 -6.27 6.78
N SER A 69 -6.62 -7.58 7.06
CA SER A 69 -7.10 -8.59 6.12
C SER A 69 -8.24 -9.40 6.75
N GLY A 70 -9.41 -9.38 6.11
CA GLY A 70 -10.64 -10.01 6.58
C GLY A 70 -10.92 -11.38 5.96
N ALA A 71 -12.04 -11.98 6.36
CA ALA A 71 -12.52 -13.26 5.82
C ALA A 71 -13.17 -13.13 4.44
#